data_AF-A0A956QXV7-F1
#
_entry.id   AF-A0A956QXV7-F1
#
_cell.length_a   1.000
_cell.length_b   1.000
_cell.length_c   1.000
_cell.angle_alpha   90.00
_cell.angle_beta   90.00
_cell.angle_gamma   90.00
#
_symmetry.space_group_name_H-M   'P 1'
#
loop_
_entity.id
_entity.type
_entity.pdbx_description
1 polymer ?
#
loop_
_entity_poly.entity_id
_entity_poly.type
_entity_poly.pdbx_seq_one_letter_code
_entity_poly.pdbx_strand_id
1 'polypeptide(L)'
;MSDSERTQEFEKAPTILEVAHTGRAPIIDDVDRMYRQCKTVPGVDIRWVWKGRTIERRFTLTVTYPVIHQTGWWDYEVRDDPIWSITDDREQGNNEIWKQKTCDTELVLLYCGMAESKQETREIVFDTAGGEDAEAVSAAAIATPVFAEILSGKPYIPTDGFTEIAAIHTALKNYEYNHFSGLLQVHSNHRVGEIYMDNGVPVHAVLDSDSGDDPFREIITWQSAAIDADSRKRAPQATLSRPLDNLVSEGFGLLEQKRYLANCGLTYESYLTRGSRDIDSLVVPAGPEARKIVDHLNRRLTVFDLVRDLDLKPWQWAP
;
A
#
# COMPACT_ATOMS: atom_id res chain seq x y z
N MET A 1 -38.84 11.88 -33.12
CA MET A 1 -39.02 10.89 -32.02
C MET A 1 -37.70 10.83 -31.31
N SER A 2 -37.69 11.21 -30.04
CA SER A 2 -36.55 11.65 -29.25
C SER A 2 -35.80 10.51 -28.57
N ASP A 3 -34.46 10.59 -28.56
CA ASP A 3 -33.50 9.72 -27.85
C ASP A 3 -33.47 9.98 -26.32
N SER A 4 -34.61 10.30 -25.71
CA SER A 4 -34.67 10.75 -24.31
C SER A 4 -35.26 9.72 -23.33
N GLU A 5 -35.44 8.46 -23.73
CA GLU A 5 -36.14 7.44 -22.91
C GLU A 5 -35.29 6.22 -22.53
N ARG A 6 -33.96 6.31 -22.58
CA ARG A 6 -33.10 5.27 -21.99
C ARG A 6 -32.40 5.79 -20.75
N THR A 7 -32.58 5.01 -19.68
CA THR A 7 -31.84 5.01 -18.40
C THR A 7 -32.37 5.96 -17.30
N GLN A 8 -33.61 5.71 -16.86
CA GLN A 8 -33.92 5.78 -15.43
C GLN A 8 -33.83 4.34 -14.87
N GLU A 9 -32.60 3.86 -14.65
CA GLU A 9 -32.41 2.72 -13.73
C GLU A 9 -32.63 3.26 -12.32
N PHE A 10 -33.71 2.82 -11.69
CA PHE A 10 -33.97 3.04 -10.28
C PHE A 10 -32.77 2.49 -9.49
N GLU A 11 -32.06 3.36 -8.75
CA GLU A 11 -31.13 2.97 -7.69
C GLU A 11 -31.90 2.09 -6.70
N LYS A 12 -31.85 0.78 -6.94
CA LYS A 12 -32.38 -0.21 -6.02
C LYS A 12 -31.50 -0.11 -4.77
N ALA A 13 -32.10 0.23 -3.64
CA ALA A 13 -31.38 0.35 -2.37
C ALA A 13 -30.46 -0.86 -2.18
N PRO A 14 -29.17 -0.66 -1.83
CA PRO A 14 -28.21 -1.74 -1.74
C PRO A 14 -28.75 -2.81 -0.79
N THR A 15 -28.69 -4.06 -1.23
CA THR A 15 -29.03 -5.17 -0.34
C THR A 15 -27.94 -5.24 0.72
N ILE A 16 -28.32 -5.20 2.00
CA ILE A 16 -27.38 -5.19 3.12
C ILE A 16 -27.41 -6.58 3.77
N LEU A 17 -26.24 -7.23 3.88
CA LEU A 17 -26.05 -8.43 4.68
C LEU A 17 -25.27 -8.06 5.93
N GLU A 18 -25.94 -8.14 7.07
CA GLU A 18 -25.33 -7.80 8.36
C GLU A 18 -24.66 -9.02 8.96
N VAL A 19 -23.34 -8.98 9.12
CA VAL A 19 -22.57 -10.06 9.73
C VAL A 19 -22.48 -9.78 11.22
N ALA A 20 -23.42 -10.36 11.97
CA ALA A 20 -23.49 -10.49 13.43
C ALA A 20 -22.87 -9.34 14.26
N HIS A 21 -23.73 -8.63 15.01
CA HIS A 21 -23.32 -7.70 16.06
C HIS A 21 -22.53 -8.42 17.17
N THR A 22 -21.20 -8.35 17.13
CA THR A 22 -20.35 -8.95 18.17
C THR A 22 -19.94 -7.95 19.26
N GLY A 23 -20.18 -6.64 19.05
CA GLY A 23 -19.84 -5.58 20.00
C GLY A 23 -18.32 -5.37 20.18
N ARG A 24 -17.49 -6.14 19.49
CA ARG A 24 -16.02 -6.04 19.52
C ARG A 24 -15.47 -5.58 18.16
N ALA A 25 -14.34 -4.89 18.20
CA ALA A 25 -13.57 -4.57 16.99
C ALA A 25 -13.31 -5.83 16.15
N PRO A 26 -13.34 -5.73 14.81
CA PRO A 26 -13.01 -6.84 13.94
C PRO A 26 -11.56 -7.30 14.19
N ILE A 27 -11.31 -8.60 14.14
CA ILE A 27 -9.96 -9.17 14.05
C ILE A 27 -9.69 -9.62 12.62
N ILE A 28 -8.45 -10.00 12.30
CA ILE A 28 -8.06 -10.40 10.94
C ILE A 28 -8.97 -11.50 10.37
N ASP A 29 -9.32 -12.52 11.16
CA ASP A 29 -10.23 -13.59 10.74
C ASP A 29 -11.64 -13.10 10.37
N ASP A 30 -12.12 -12.02 11.01
CA ASP A 30 -13.41 -11.42 10.69
C ASP A 30 -13.35 -10.67 9.38
N VAL A 31 -12.29 -9.88 9.15
CA VAL A 31 -12.06 -9.12 7.92
C VAL A 31 -11.89 -10.08 6.73
N ASP A 32 -11.11 -11.15 6.91
CA ASP A 32 -10.94 -12.22 5.93
C ASP A 32 -12.26 -12.92 5.60
N ARG A 33 -13.10 -13.16 6.60
CA ARG A 33 -14.43 -13.75 6.39
C ARG A 33 -15.33 -12.79 5.62
N MET A 34 -15.34 -11.50 5.96
CA MET A 34 -16.09 -10.47 5.22
C MET A 34 -15.63 -10.40 3.76
N TYR A 35 -14.32 -10.44 3.52
CA TYR A 35 -13.73 -10.46 2.19
C TYR A 35 -14.16 -11.68 1.35
N ARG A 36 -14.13 -12.88 1.94
CA ARG A 36 -14.59 -14.10 1.25
C ARG A 36 -16.09 -14.05 0.97
N GLN A 37 -16.88 -13.54 1.90
CA GLN A 37 -18.32 -13.41 1.73
C GLN A 37 -18.67 -12.40 0.63
N CYS A 38 -18.03 -11.24 0.58
CA CYS A 38 -18.37 -10.21 -0.42
C CYS A 38 -18.11 -10.68 -1.85
N LYS A 39 -17.09 -11.54 -2.04
CA LYS A 39 -16.83 -12.20 -3.34
C LYS A 39 -17.93 -13.15 -3.77
N THR A 40 -18.61 -13.83 -2.84
CA THR A 40 -19.71 -14.74 -3.18
C THR A 40 -20.99 -14.03 -3.57
N VAL A 41 -21.14 -12.77 -3.16
CA VAL A 41 -22.33 -11.94 -3.42
C VAL A 41 -21.95 -10.51 -3.85
N PRO A 42 -21.45 -10.32 -5.10
CA PRO A 42 -21.13 -8.99 -5.61
C PRO A 42 -22.33 -8.04 -5.58
N GLY A 43 -22.07 -6.76 -5.30
CA GLY A 43 -23.07 -5.69 -5.20
C GLY A 43 -23.79 -5.62 -3.86
N VAL A 44 -23.45 -6.50 -2.92
CA VAL A 44 -24.06 -6.55 -1.59
C VAL A 44 -23.10 -5.94 -0.58
N ASP A 45 -23.61 -5.01 0.24
CA ASP A 45 -22.87 -4.42 1.33
C ASP A 45 -22.82 -5.40 2.50
N ILE A 46 -21.63 -5.79 2.91
CA ILE A 46 -21.40 -6.61 4.09
C ILE A 46 -20.92 -5.71 5.21
N ARG A 47 -21.65 -5.69 6.33
CA ARG A 47 -21.39 -4.77 7.45
C ARG A 47 -20.94 -5.50 8.71
N TRP A 48 -19.97 -4.90 9.40
CA TRP A 48 -19.52 -5.27 10.73
C TRP A 48 -19.59 -4.07 11.65
N VAL A 49 -20.41 -4.17 12.70
CA VAL A 49 -20.66 -3.08 13.64
C VAL A 49 -19.99 -3.40 14.98
N TRP A 50 -19.26 -2.44 15.53
CA TRP A 50 -18.66 -2.56 16.84
C TRP A 50 -18.72 -1.26 17.63
N LYS A 51 -18.52 -1.38 18.94
CA LYS A 51 -18.38 -0.24 19.85
C LYS A 51 -16.90 -0.04 20.14
N GLY A 52 -16.39 1.17 19.93
CA GLY A 52 -15.01 1.51 20.24
C GLY A 52 -14.71 1.28 21.73
N ARG A 53 -13.49 0.80 22.03
CA ARG A 53 -13.08 0.56 23.43
C ARG A 53 -12.77 1.85 24.17
N THR A 54 -12.08 2.77 23.48
CA THR A 54 -11.60 4.03 24.05
C THR A 54 -12.65 5.12 24.02
N ILE A 55 -13.44 5.14 22.95
CA ILE A 55 -14.46 6.15 22.69
C ILE A 55 -15.77 5.39 22.61
N GLU A 56 -16.78 5.80 23.39
CA GLU A 56 -18.10 5.15 23.47
C GLU A 56 -18.94 5.33 22.18
N ARG A 57 -18.28 5.39 21.02
CA ARG A 57 -18.84 5.53 19.69
C ARG A 57 -19.04 4.17 19.04
N ARG A 58 -19.98 4.12 18.10
CA ARG A 58 -20.24 2.96 17.26
C ARG A 58 -19.59 3.18 15.92
N PHE A 59 -18.90 2.16 15.45
CA PHE A 59 -18.25 2.15 14.16
C PHE A 59 -18.84 1.03 13.31
N THR A 60 -18.94 1.29 12.01
CA THR A 60 -19.39 0.32 11.03
C THR A 60 -18.34 0.18 9.94
N LEU A 61 -17.84 -1.04 9.75
CA LEU A 61 -16.95 -1.42 8.64
C LEU A 61 -17.85 -2.05 7.59
N THR A 62 -17.83 -1.48 6.39
CA THR A 62 -18.58 -2.00 5.25
C THR A 62 -17.59 -2.47 4.19
N VAL A 63 -17.89 -3.63 3.58
CA VAL A 63 -17.20 -4.10 2.39
C VAL A 63 -18.20 -4.37 1.28
N THR A 64 -17.91 -3.87 0.10
CA THR A 64 -18.75 -4.05 -1.09
C THR A 64 -17.88 -4.47 -2.25
N TYR A 65 -18.16 -5.64 -2.80
CA TYR A 65 -17.51 -6.11 -4.01
C TYR A 65 -18.32 -5.59 -5.22
N PRO A 66 -17.73 -4.84 -6.16
CA PRO A 66 -18.51 -4.25 -7.26
C PRO A 66 -19.10 -5.31 -8.19
N VAL A 67 -20.28 -5.03 -8.78
CA VAL A 67 -20.86 -5.89 -9.83
C VAL A 67 -20.19 -5.52 -11.16
N ILE A 68 -19.27 -6.37 -11.63
CA ILE A 68 -18.47 -6.10 -12.85
C ILE A 68 -19.32 -6.19 -14.14
N HIS A 69 -20.58 -6.60 -14.08
CA HIS A 69 -21.39 -6.86 -15.28
C HIS A 69 -21.81 -5.61 -16.08
N GLN A 70 -21.46 -4.38 -15.65
CA GLN A 70 -21.87 -3.15 -16.34
C GLN A 70 -20.71 -2.26 -16.81
N THR A 71 -19.47 -2.48 -16.37
CA THR A 71 -18.32 -1.79 -16.94
C THR A 71 -17.86 -2.58 -18.15
N GLY A 72 -17.62 -1.90 -19.28
CA GLY A 72 -17.12 -2.57 -20.48
C GLY A 72 -15.88 -3.39 -20.12
N TRP A 73 -15.72 -4.57 -20.71
CA TRP A 73 -14.62 -5.53 -20.42
C TRP A 73 -13.20 -4.93 -20.61
N TRP A 74 -13.11 -3.67 -21.04
CA TRP A 74 -11.93 -2.86 -21.30
C TRP A 74 -11.70 -1.74 -20.27
N ASP A 75 -12.51 -1.60 -19.22
CA ASP A 75 -12.33 -0.57 -18.19
C ASP A 75 -11.38 -1.06 -17.09
N TYR A 76 -10.09 -1.09 -17.43
CA TYR A 76 -9.01 -1.67 -16.61
C TYR A 76 -8.70 -0.89 -15.32
N GLU A 77 -9.33 0.26 -15.09
CA GLU A 77 -9.29 0.97 -13.79
C GLU A 77 -10.22 0.33 -12.73
N VAL A 78 -11.11 -0.57 -13.15
CA VAL A 78 -11.93 -1.37 -12.26
C VAL A 78 -11.15 -2.63 -11.87
N ARG A 79 -10.10 -2.47 -11.05
CA ARG A 79 -9.61 -3.60 -10.25
C ARG A 79 -10.82 -4.19 -9.53
N ASP A 80 -10.93 -5.52 -9.57
CA ASP A 80 -11.96 -6.29 -8.87
C ASP A 80 -11.70 -6.34 -7.35
N ASP A 81 -11.11 -5.27 -6.83
CA ASP A 81 -10.86 -5.12 -5.41
C ASP A 81 -12.15 -4.63 -4.75
N PRO A 82 -12.50 -5.16 -3.57
CA PRO A 82 -13.61 -4.65 -2.81
C PRO A 82 -13.35 -3.21 -2.38
N ILE A 83 -14.43 -2.46 -2.31
CA ILE A 83 -14.46 -1.14 -1.69
C ILE A 83 -14.74 -1.38 -0.21
N TRP A 84 -13.81 -0.95 0.63
CA TRP A 84 -13.99 -0.90 2.07
C TRP A 84 -14.33 0.52 2.50
N SER A 85 -15.18 0.66 3.51
CA SER A 85 -15.41 1.94 4.18
C SER A 85 -15.61 1.76 5.68
N ILE A 86 -15.15 2.73 6.46
CA ILE A 86 -15.37 2.81 7.90
C ILE A 86 -16.20 4.07 8.18
N THR A 87 -17.34 3.91 8.84
CA THR A 87 -18.21 5.01 9.26
C THR A 87 -18.31 5.10 10.78
N ASP A 88 -18.34 6.33 11.30
CA ASP A 88 -18.68 6.65 12.70
C ASP A 88 -20.19 6.94 12.76
N ASP A 89 -20.93 6.08 13.46
CA ASP A 89 -22.38 6.18 13.59
C ASP A 89 -22.71 7.18 14.70
N ARG A 90 -22.88 8.45 14.33
CA ARG A 90 -23.29 9.53 15.24
C ARG A 90 -24.80 9.73 15.19
N GLU A 91 -25.37 10.32 16.24
CA GLU A 91 -26.79 10.69 16.29
C GLU A 91 -27.21 11.63 15.15
N GLN A 92 -26.27 12.39 14.58
CA GLN A 92 -26.49 13.30 13.45
C GLN A 92 -26.27 12.66 12.06
N GLY A 93 -25.99 11.36 11.99
CA GLY A 93 -25.75 10.62 10.76
C GLY A 93 -24.39 9.91 10.74
N ASN A 94 -24.22 9.02 9.76
CA ASN A 94 -23.00 8.23 9.59
C ASN A 94 -21.91 9.09 8.92
N ASN A 95 -20.81 9.34 9.63
CA ASN A 95 -19.68 10.07 9.08
C ASN A 95 -18.64 9.10 8.50
N GLU A 96 -18.36 9.17 7.21
CA GLU A 96 -17.35 8.32 6.56
C GLU A 96 -15.93 8.77 6.96
N ILE A 97 -15.22 7.91 7.70
CA ILE A 97 -13.87 8.18 8.21
C ILE A 97 -12.81 7.82 7.17
N TRP A 98 -13.06 6.72 6.46
CA TRP A 98 -12.13 6.14 5.50
C TRP A 98 -12.90 5.33 4.46
N LYS A 99 -12.44 5.39 3.21
CA LYS A 99 -12.94 4.57 2.11
C LYS A 99 -11.83 4.31 1.11
N GLN A 100 -11.61 3.04 0.78
CA GLN A 100 -10.55 2.66 -0.16
C GLN A 100 -10.88 1.34 -0.86
N LYS A 101 -10.43 1.22 -2.11
CA LYS A 101 -10.37 -0.06 -2.82
C LYS A 101 -9.10 -0.80 -2.44
N THR A 102 -9.21 -1.98 -1.85
CA THR A 102 -8.03 -2.79 -1.48
C THR A 102 -8.41 -4.26 -1.25
N CYS A 103 -7.52 -5.17 -1.63
CA CYS A 103 -7.59 -6.59 -1.22
C CYS A 103 -6.73 -6.91 0.02
N ASP A 104 -5.98 -5.92 0.52
CA ASP A 104 -5.13 -6.05 1.70
C ASP A 104 -5.97 -5.95 2.98
N THR A 105 -6.24 -7.10 3.62
CA THR A 105 -7.05 -7.19 4.84
C THR A 105 -6.31 -6.69 6.09
N GLU A 106 -4.98 -6.69 6.09
CA GLU A 106 -4.17 -6.14 7.17
C GLU A 106 -4.24 -4.61 7.19
N LEU A 107 -4.20 -3.98 6.01
CA LEU A 107 -4.41 -2.54 5.86
C LEU A 107 -5.79 -2.12 6.39
N VAL A 108 -6.83 -2.87 6.07
CA VAL A 108 -8.19 -2.62 6.58
C VAL A 108 -8.22 -2.67 8.11
N LEU A 109 -7.59 -3.70 8.69
CA LEU A 109 -7.52 -3.87 10.14
C LEU A 109 -6.76 -2.73 10.82
N LEU A 110 -5.67 -2.25 10.21
CA LEU A 110 -4.93 -1.07 10.67
C LEU A 110 -5.85 0.16 10.76
N TYR A 111 -6.64 0.43 9.71
CA TYR A 111 -7.56 1.57 9.70
C TYR A 111 -8.71 1.41 10.71
N CYS A 112 -9.18 0.19 10.97
CA CYS A 112 -10.13 -0.06 12.06
C CYS A 112 -9.52 0.34 13.42
N GLY A 113 -8.27 -0.02 13.69
CA GLY A 113 -7.56 0.40 14.90
C GLY A 113 -7.37 1.92 14.99
N MET A 114 -6.99 2.56 13.88
CA MET A 114 -6.84 4.02 13.82
C MET A 114 -8.16 4.78 14.02
N ALA A 115 -9.28 4.22 13.54
CA ALA A 115 -10.60 4.81 13.73
C ALA A 115 -10.98 4.86 15.22
N GLU A 116 -10.58 3.84 16.00
CA GLU A 116 -10.77 3.84 17.46
C GLU A 116 -9.84 4.81 18.19
N SER A 117 -8.63 5.02 17.66
CA SER A 117 -7.60 5.83 18.31
C SER A 117 -7.66 7.31 17.96
N LYS A 118 -8.45 7.73 16.96
CA LYS A 118 -8.72 9.15 16.66
C LYS A 118 -9.49 9.78 17.84
N GLN A 119 -8.77 10.07 18.92
CA GLN A 119 -9.11 11.16 19.83
C GLN A 119 -9.37 12.38 18.96
N GLU A 120 -10.49 13.05 19.20
CA GLU A 120 -10.67 14.41 18.70
C GLU A 120 -9.40 15.17 19.06
N THR A 121 -8.70 15.67 18.05
CA THR A 121 -7.74 16.77 18.19
C THR A 121 -8.52 17.98 18.70
N ARG A 122 -8.90 17.94 19.98
CA ARG A 122 -9.13 19.15 20.75
C ARG A 122 -7.76 19.79 20.88
N GLU A 123 -7.66 21.03 20.42
CA GLU A 123 -6.55 21.91 20.69
C GLU A 123 -6.14 21.75 22.16
N ILE A 124 -5.00 21.11 22.41
CA ILE A 124 -4.42 21.04 23.74
C ILE A 124 -3.80 22.42 23.97
N VAL A 125 -4.61 23.34 24.50
CA VAL A 125 -4.11 24.43 25.34
C VAL A 125 -3.46 23.74 26.54
N PHE A 126 -2.14 23.91 26.66
CA PHE A 126 -1.39 23.42 27.81
C PHE A 126 -1.92 24.08 29.07
N ASP A 127 -2.57 23.30 29.94
CA ASP A 127 -2.67 23.64 31.34
C ASP A 127 -2.15 22.47 32.19
N THR A 128 -1.16 22.80 33.01
CA THR A 128 -0.35 21.90 33.82
C THR A 128 -0.99 21.74 35.20
N ALA A 129 -1.48 20.55 35.53
CA ALA A 129 -1.65 20.11 36.91
C ALA A 129 -1.83 18.59 36.97
N GLY A 130 -1.21 17.96 37.97
CA GLY A 130 -0.99 16.52 38.05
C GLY A 130 -2.16 15.70 38.61
N GLY A 131 -1.91 14.40 38.74
CA GLY A 131 -2.82 13.45 39.39
C GLY A 131 -2.49 12.02 39.01
N GLU A 132 -1.91 11.28 39.95
CA GLU A 132 -1.52 9.87 39.87
C GLU A 132 -2.73 8.90 39.91
N ASP A 133 -2.39 7.64 39.58
CA ASP A 133 -3.08 6.37 39.85
C ASP A 133 -4.26 5.92 38.95
N ALA A 134 -4.01 4.87 38.14
CA ALA A 134 -4.69 3.56 38.29
C ALA A 134 -4.29 2.53 37.20
N GLU A 135 -3.83 1.38 37.69
CA GLU A 135 -3.98 0.00 37.19
C GLU A 135 -3.80 -0.31 35.70
N ALA A 136 -2.60 -0.82 35.40
CA ALA A 136 -2.30 -1.61 34.22
C ALA A 136 -3.09 -2.93 34.21
N VAL A 137 -4.02 -3.07 33.27
CA VAL A 137 -4.64 -4.37 32.93
C VAL A 137 -4.33 -4.71 31.47
N SER A 138 -3.24 -5.49 31.32
CA SER A 138 -2.94 -6.48 30.28
C SER A 138 -3.76 -6.42 28.97
N ALA A 139 -3.33 -5.59 28.03
CA ALA A 139 -3.72 -5.63 26.61
C ALA A 139 -2.57 -6.11 25.70
N ALA A 140 -1.61 -6.86 26.24
CA ALA A 140 -0.34 -7.19 25.59
C ALA A 140 -0.32 -8.56 24.86
N ALA A 141 -1.45 -9.21 24.59
CA ALA A 141 -1.41 -10.62 24.17
C ALA A 141 -1.55 -10.92 22.66
N ILE A 142 -1.86 -9.96 21.77
CA ILE A 142 -1.94 -10.25 20.31
C ILE A 142 -1.43 -9.07 19.43
N ALA A 143 -0.53 -8.26 19.96
CA ALA A 143 0.18 -7.28 19.15
C ALA A 143 1.68 -7.54 19.30
N THR A 144 2.37 -7.72 18.18
CA THR A 144 3.83 -7.69 18.09
C THR A 144 4.32 -6.49 18.91
N PRO A 145 5.37 -6.60 19.74
CA PRO A 145 5.75 -5.57 20.72
C PRO A 145 5.95 -4.17 20.12
N VAL A 146 6.28 -4.08 18.83
CA VAL A 146 6.37 -2.85 18.03
C VAL A 146 5.07 -2.02 18.04
N PHE A 147 3.91 -2.67 18.10
CA PHE A 147 2.62 -2.01 17.91
C PHE A 147 2.06 -1.35 19.19
N ALA A 148 2.46 -1.83 20.36
CA ALA A 148 2.02 -1.25 21.64
C ALA A 148 2.69 0.12 21.92
N GLU A 149 3.88 0.36 21.35
CA GLU A 149 4.66 1.57 21.59
C GLU A 149 4.27 2.73 20.65
N ILE A 150 3.88 2.43 19.41
CA ILE A 150 3.38 3.43 18.43
C ILE A 150 2.08 4.10 18.92
N LEU A 151 1.22 3.36 19.62
CA LEU A 151 -0.04 3.88 20.19
C LEU A 151 0.15 4.78 21.41
N SER A 152 1.37 4.83 21.98
CA SER A 152 1.67 5.61 23.19
C SER A 152 2.06 7.07 22.94
N GLY A 153 2.17 7.50 21.67
CA GLY A 153 2.56 8.87 21.31
C GLY A 153 4.01 9.23 21.68
N LYS A 154 4.82 8.25 22.07
CA LYS A 154 6.27 8.42 22.24
C LYS A 154 6.96 8.19 20.89
N PRO A 155 8.01 8.96 20.54
CA PRO A 155 8.80 8.72 19.34
C PRO A 155 9.45 7.33 19.43
N TYR A 156 8.94 6.37 18.67
CA TYR A 156 9.58 5.06 18.52
C TYR A 156 10.71 5.20 17.50
N ILE A 157 11.93 5.24 18.02
CA ILE A 157 13.14 4.97 17.26
C ILE A 157 13.51 3.53 17.60
N PRO A 158 13.30 2.54 16.70
CA PRO A 158 13.75 1.18 16.97
C PRO A 158 15.25 1.24 17.23
N THR A 159 15.62 1.01 18.49
CA THR A 159 17.00 0.84 18.89
C THR A 159 17.23 -0.65 18.87
N ASP A 160 17.98 -1.09 17.86
CA ASP A 160 18.43 -2.46 17.61
C ASP A 160 17.34 -3.47 17.18
N GLY A 161 17.41 -3.87 15.91
CA GLY A 161 17.03 -5.23 15.48
C GLY A 161 15.63 -5.43 14.89
N PHE A 162 15.60 -5.63 13.58
CA PHE A 162 14.58 -6.36 12.80
C PHE A 162 13.11 -5.96 13.00
N THR A 163 12.64 -5.07 12.12
CA THR A 163 11.19 -4.87 11.92
C THR A 163 10.76 -5.69 10.71
N GLU A 164 10.12 -6.85 10.91
CA GLU A 164 9.98 -7.87 9.86
C GLU A 164 8.88 -7.55 8.82
N ILE A 165 7.90 -6.70 9.12
CA ILE A 165 6.78 -6.43 8.20
C ILE A 165 6.21 -5.01 8.45
N ALA A 166 6.95 -3.97 8.06
CA ALA A 166 6.36 -2.65 7.86
C ALA A 166 6.55 -2.29 6.39
N ALA A 167 5.49 -1.87 5.69
CA ALA A 167 5.63 -1.31 4.35
C ALA A 167 6.74 -0.24 4.39
N ILE A 168 7.80 -0.40 3.60
CA ILE A 168 9.03 0.40 3.67
C ILE A 168 8.70 1.91 3.66
N HIS A 169 7.69 2.29 2.88
CA HIS A 169 7.13 3.63 2.86
C HIS A 169 6.70 4.14 4.25
N THR A 170 5.89 3.38 4.99
CA THR A 170 5.43 3.75 6.32
C THR A 170 6.60 3.92 7.29
N ALA A 171 7.60 3.05 7.20
CA ALA A 171 8.82 3.18 7.99
C ALA A 171 9.57 4.48 7.65
N LEU A 172 9.78 4.77 6.36
CA LEU A 172 10.42 6.01 5.92
C LEU A 172 9.67 7.26 6.41
N LYS A 173 8.34 7.27 6.37
CA LYS A 173 7.53 8.37 6.91
C LYS A 173 7.69 8.55 8.41
N ASN A 174 7.82 7.47 9.16
CA ASN A 174 8.12 7.55 10.60
C ASN A 174 9.52 8.13 10.85
N TYR A 175 10.53 7.75 10.05
CA TYR A 175 11.87 8.31 10.16
C TYR A 175 11.94 9.79 9.73
N GLU A 176 11.14 10.19 8.74
CA GLU A 176 10.96 11.59 8.35
C GLU A 176 10.38 12.41 9.51
N TYR A 177 9.27 11.96 10.10
CA TYR A 177 8.62 12.65 11.22
C TYR A 177 9.53 12.78 12.45
N ASN A 178 10.36 11.77 12.72
CA ASN A 178 11.31 11.77 13.84
C ASN A 178 12.64 12.48 13.53
N HIS A 179 12.79 13.10 12.36
CA HIS A 179 14.02 13.76 11.93
C HIS A 179 15.26 12.86 12.01
N PHE A 180 15.09 11.57 11.70
CA PHE A 180 16.16 10.58 11.81
C PHE A 180 17.34 10.92 10.88
N SER A 181 18.56 10.76 11.41
CA SER A 181 19.81 10.97 10.68
C SER A 181 20.71 9.74 10.86
N GLY A 182 21.00 9.03 9.78
CA GLY A 182 21.64 7.73 9.86
C GLY A 182 21.57 6.92 8.57
N LEU A 183 22.01 5.68 8.66
CA LEU A 183 21.80 4.65 7.63
C LEU A 183 20.60 3.80 8.00
N LEU A 184 19.72 3.54 7.03
CA LEU A 184 18.72 2.50 7.06
C LEU A 184 19.17 1.37 6.13
N GLN A 185 19.50 0.20 6.68
CA GLN A 185 19.76 -1.01 5.91
C GLN A 185 18.44 -1.77 5.75
N VAL A 186 18.01 -1.92 4.50
CA VAL A 186 16.80 -2.63 4.14
C VAL A 186 17.22 -4.01 3.62
N HIS A 187 16.77 -5.06 4.27
CA HIS A 187 17.10 -6.45 3.96
C HIS A 187 15.91 -7.12 3.31
N SER A 188 16.03 -7.55 2.05
CA SER A 188 15.09 -8.45 1.40
C SER A 188 15.70 -9.84 1.25
N ASN A 189 14.90 -10.85 0.88
CA ASN A 189 15.29 -12.27 0.82
C ASN A 189 16.58 -12.53 0.01
N HIS A 190 16.91 -11.66 -0.95
CA HIS A 190 18.02 -11.87 -1.87
C HIS A 190 18.99 -10.67 -2.00
N ARG A 191 18.68 -9.52 -1.40
CA ARG A 191 19.42 -8.26 -1.59
C ARG A 191 19.37 -7.39 -0.35
N VAL A 192 20.38 -6.54 -0.21
CA VAL A 192 20.45 -5.52 0.84
C VAL A 192 20.56 -4.16 0.17
N GLY A 193 19.66 -3.26 0.55
CA GLY A 193 19.64 -1.86 0.10
C GLY A 193 19.99 -0.95 1.26
N GLU A 194 20.64 0.17 0.94
CA GLU A 194 21.07 1.15 1.93
C GLU A 194 20.43 2.50 1.60
N ILE A 195 19.75 3.11 2.57
CA ILE A 195 19.16 4.45 2.45
C ILE A 195 19.74 5.32 3.56
N TYR A 196 20.44 6.38 3.19
CA TYR A 196 20.95 7.35 4.14
C TYR A 196 19.99 8.52 4.27
N MET A 197 19.72 8.90 5.50
CA MET A 197 18.87 10.02 5.86
C MET A 197 19.65 11.09 6.61
N ASP A 198 19.30 12.34 6.38
CA ASP A 198 19.79 13.52 7.09
C ASP A 198 18.58 14.34 7.55
N ASN A 199 18.39 14.47 8.86
CA ASN A 199 17.29 15.18 9.49
C ASN A 199 15.89 14.80 8.97
N GLY A 200 15.67 13.50 8.73
CA GLY A 200 14.42 12.97 8.19
C GLY A 200 14.29 13.03 6.65
N VAL A 201 15.29 13.59 5.96
CA VAL A 201 15.32 13.69 4.49
C VAL A 201 16.25 12.61 3.92
N PRO A 202 15.81 11.79 2.94
CA PRO A 202 16.70 10.85 2.27
C PRO A 202 17.68 11.63 1.38
N VAL A 203 18.97 11.33 1.50
CA VAL A 203 20.03 12.03 0.75
C VAL A 203 20.84 11.11 -0.16
N HIS A 204 20.91 9.82 0.16
CA HIS A 204 21.65 8.84 -0.61
C HIS A 204 20.95 7.49 -0.55
N ALA A 205 21.03 6.74 -1.64
CA ALA A 205 20.60 5.35 -1.68
C ALA A 205 21.58 4.53 -2.49
N VAL A 206 21.80 3.29 -2.05
CA VAL A 206 22.71 2.32 -2.68
C VAL A 206 22.02 0.97 -2.74
N LEU A 207 22.16 0.31 -3.89
CA LEU A 207 21.74 -1.08 -4.09
C LEU A 207 22.78 -1.77 -4.96
N ASP A 208 23.38 -2.85 -4.45
CA ASP A 208 24.48 -3.57 -5.10
C ASP A 208 25.65 -2.61 -5.47
N SER A 209 25.85 -2.33 -6.75
CA SER A 209 26.88 -1.41 -7.27
C SER A 209 26.35 -0.04 -7.67
N ASP A 210 25.03 0.16 -7.60
CA ASP A 210 24.35 1.34 -8.14
C ASP A 210 23.96 2.30 -7.00
N SER A 211 23.98 3.61 -7.28
CA SER A 211 23.62 4.65 -6.31
C SER A 211 22.77 5.75 -6.94
N GLY A 212 21.83 6.34 -6.18
CA GLY A 212 20.96 7.42 -6.67
C GLY A 212 19.46 7.13 -6.52
N ASP A 213 18.66 7.86 -7.29
CA ASP A 213 17.19 7.77 -7.26
C ASP A 213 16.69 6.38 -7.70
N ASP A 214 17.41 5.71 -8.60
CA ASP A 214 17.08 4.39 -9.16
C ASP A 214 17.10 3.28 -8.09
N PRO A 215 18.22 3.05 -7.36
CA PRO A 215 18.25 2.15 -6.21
C PRO A 215 17.16 2.43 -5.18
N PHE A 216 16.90 3.70 -4.88
CA PHE A 216 15.86 4.07 -3.93
C PHE A 216 14.49 3.56 -4.38
N ARG A 217 14.13 3.81 -5.65
CA ARG A 217 12.85 3.36 -6.24
C ARG A 217 12.73 1.84 -6.24
N GLU A 218 13.82 1.12 -6.48
CA GLU A 218 13.78 -0.35 -6.41
C GLU A 218 13.56 -0.84 -4.98
N ILE A 219 14.28 -0.30 -3.99
CA ILE A 219 14.19 -0.72 -2.58
C ILE A 219 12.75 -0.58 -2.06
N ILE A 220 12.07 0.54 -2.37
CA ILE A 220 10.69 0.76 -1.91
C ILE A 220 9.66 -0.19 -2.55
N THR A 221 10.01 -0.90 -3.63
CA THR A 221 9.13 -1.92 -4.24
C THR A 221 9.19 -3.27 -3.53
N TRP A 222 10.07 -3.45 -2.55
CA TRP A 222 10.21 -4.73 -1.86
C TRP A 222 9.01 -5.02 -0.96
N GLN A 223 8.36 -6.15 -1.21
CA GLN A 223 7.12 -6.56 -0.52
C GLN A 223 7.38 -7.15 0.87
N SER A 224 8.57 -7.73 1.07
CA SER A 224 9.03 -8.27 2.35
C SER A 224 10.44 -7.79 2.57
N ALA A 225 10.61 -6.96 3.59
CA ALA A 225 11.90 -6.44 3.97
C ALA A 225 11.98 -6.14 5.47
N ALA A 226 13.15 -6.40 6.05
CA ALA A 226 13.50 -5.98 7.40
C ALA A 226 14.35 -4.71 7.35
N ILE A 227 14.10 -3.76 8.25
CA ILE A 227 14.87 -2.51 8.33
C ILE A 227 15.71 -2.52 9.60
N ASP A 228 17.01 -2.24 9.44
CA ASP A 228 17.96 -1.99 10.52
C ASP A 228 18.48 -0.54 10.42
N ALA A 229 18.58 0.15 11.55
CA ALA A 229 18.89 1.58 11.58
C ALA A 229 20.17 1.85 12.37
N ASP A 230 21.16 2.47 11.74
CA ASP A 230 22.43 2.88 12.37
C ASP A 230 22.59 4.41 12.32
N SER A 231 22.31 5.05 13.46
CA SER A 231 22.41 6.51 13.63
C SER A 231 23.85 7.04 13.61
N ARG A 232 24.87 6.17 13.67
CA ARG A 232 26.29 6.59 13.67
C ARG A 232 26.83 6.79 12.27
N LYS A 233 26.20 6.19 11.26
CA LYS A 233 26.61 6.30 9.87
C LYS A 233 26.05 7.55 9.23
N ARG A 234 26.80 8.12 8.28
CA ARG A 234 26.40 9.30 7.50
C ARG A 234 26.58 9.01 6.02
N ALA A 235 25.81 9.72 5.20
CA ALA A 235 25.89 9.59 3.77
C ALA A 235 27.30 9.96 3.28
N PRO A 236 27.97 9.11 2.48
CA PRO A 236 29.26 9.45 1.89
C PRO A 236 29.15 10.61 0.88
N GLN A 237 27.99 10.75 0.25
CA GLN A 237 27.65 11.76 -0.74
C GLN A 237 26.14 11.93 -0.81
N ALA A 238 25.66 13.05 -1.35
CA ALA A 238 24.25 13.23 -1.69
C ALA A 238 24.05 12.83 -3.16
N THR A 239 23.22 11.83 -3.41
CA THR A 239 22.88 11.37 -4.77
C THR A 239 21.41 11.44 -5.08
N LEU A 240 20.56 11.62 -4.06
CA LEU A 240 19.13 11.76 -4.27
C LEU A 240 18.83 13.19 -4.67
N SER A 241 18.20 13.34 -5.83
CA SER A 241 17.91 14.66 -6.42
C SER A 241 16.47 15.10 -6.21
N ARG A 242 15.57 14.13 -5.94
CA ARG A 242 14.13 14.33 -5.85
C ARG A 242 13.64 14.25 -4.40
N PRO A 243 12.54 14.96 -4.06
CA PRO A 243 11.88 14.82 -2.76
C PRO A 243 11.42 13.39 -2.49
N LEU A 244 11.38 13.01 -1.20
CA LEU A 244 10.92 11.70 -0.74
C LEU A 244 9.54 11.32 -1.31
N ASP A 245 8.58 12.24 -1.26
CA ASP A 245 7.21 11.99 -1.76
C ASP A 245 7.17 11.60 -3.25
N ASN A 246 8.00 12.26 -4.07
CA ASN A 246 8.08 11.96 -5.50
C ASN A 246 8.67 10.56 -5.71
N LEU A 247 9.78 10.26 -5.03
CA LEU A 247 10.45 8.97 -5.14
C LEU A 247 9.55 7.82 -4.68
N VAL A 248 8.82 8.03 -3.57
CA VAL A 248 7.84 7.09 -3.03
C VAL A 248 6.70 6.85 -4.02
N SER A 249 6.11 7.93 -4.56
CA SER A 249 5.02 7.83 -5.53
C SER A 249 5.46 7.07 -6.79
N GLU A 250 6.66 7.37 -7.30
CA GLU A 250 7.24 6.67 -8.45
C GLU A 250 7.45 5.16 -8.18
N GLY A 251 7.96 4.78 -7.00
CA GLY A 251 8.10 3.36 -6.69
C GLY A 251 6.79 2.65 -6.37
N PHE A 252 5.75 3.36 -5.91
CA PHE A 252 4.41 2.79 -5.84
C PHE A 252 3.87 2.46 -7.24
N GLY A 253 4.03 3.38 -8.20
CA GLY A 253 3.69 3.12 -9.60
C GLY A 253 4.41 1.87 -10.13
N LEU A 254 5.73 1.81 -9.93
CA LEU A 254 6.57 0.67 -10.31
C LEU A 254 6.12 -0.64 -9.65
N LEU A 255 5.75 -0.61 -8.36
CA LEU A 255 5.25 -1.79 -7.65
C LEU A 255 3.90 -2.26 -8.22
N GLU A 256 2.99 -1.34 -8.52
CA GLU A 256 1.70 -1.68 -9.13
C GLU A 256 1.85 -2.29 -10.51
N GLN A 257 2.76 -1.75 -11.32
CA GLN A 257 3.05 -2.26 -12.65
C GLN A 257 3.75 -3.63 -12.57
N LYS A 258 4.72 -3.84 -11.67
CA LYS A 258 5.30 -5.17 -11.36
C LYS A 258 4.22 -6.18 -10.98
N ARG A 259 3.29 -5.81 -10.10
CA ARG A 259 2.14 -6.66 -9.70
C ARG A 259 1.22 -6.95 -10.88
N TYR A 260 0.94 -5.96 -11.72
CA TYR A 260 0.13 -6.13 -12.92
C TYR A 260 0.74 -7.17 -13.87
N LEU A 261 2.04 -7.04 -14.17
CA LEU A 261 2.73 -7.98 -15.04
C LEU A 261 2.72 -9.41 -14.48
N ALA A 262 2.95 -9.56 -13.17
CA ALA A 262 2.85 -10.84 -12.50
C ALA A 262 1.43 -11.44 -12.59
N ASN A 263 0.39 -10.62 -12.40
CA ASN A 263 -1.01 -11.05 -12.50
C ASN A 263 -1.43 -11.42 -13.93
N CYS A 264 -0.85 -10.78 -14.95
CA CYS A 264 -1.01 -11.18 -16.34
C CYS A 264 -0.28 -12.50 -16.68
N GLY A 265 0.42 -13.10 -15.72
CA GLY A 265 1.22 -14.31 -15.93
C GLY A 265 2.50 -14.03 -16.72
N LEU A 266 2.97 -12.77 -16.74
CA LEU A 266 4.28 -12.47 -17.29
C LEU A 266 5.33 -13.03 -16.33
N THR A 267 5.99 -14.09 -16.77
CA THR A 267 7.12 -14.72 -16.10
C THR A 267 8.38 -14.45 -16.91
N TYR A 268 9.54 -14.67 -16.31
CA TYR A 268 10.83 -14.64 -17.01
C TYR A 268 10.88 -15.61 -18.20
N GLU A 269 10.12 -16.69 -18.15
CA GLU A 269 10.01 -17.71 -19.20
C GLU A 269 8.97 -17.35 -20.28
N SER A 270 8.18 -16.29 -20.07
CA SER A 270 7.15 -15.89 -21.02
C SER A 270 7.79 -15.44 -22.34
N TYR A 271 7.18 -15.87 -23.44
CA TYR A 271 7.56 -15.43 -24.78
C TYR A 271 6.71 -14.24 -25.18
N LEU A 272 7.35 -13.16 -25.57
CA LEU A 272 6.64 -12.01 -26.12
C LEU A 272 6.29 -12.32 -27.59
N THR A 273 5.00 -12.46 -27.88
CA THR A 273 4.51 -12.64 -29.25
C THR A 273 4.01 -11.31 -29.82
N ARG A 274 4.32 -11.06 -31.09
CA ARG A 274 3.84 -9.87 -31.81
C ARG A 274 2.30 -9.88 -31.85
N GLY A 275 1.68 -8.94 -31.13
CA GLY A 275 0.23 -8.70 -31.24
C GLY A 275 -0.13 -8.16 -32.63
N SER A 276 -1.38 -8.38 -33.06
CA SER A 276 -1.88 -8.17 -34.43
C SER A 276 -2.00 -6.70 -34.88
N ARG A 277 -1.07 -5.82 -34.51
CA ARG A 277 -0.98 -4.44 -34.99
C ARG A 277 0.40 -4.12 -35.53
N ASP A 278 0.42 -3.12 -36.41
CA ASP A 278 1.55 -2.71 -37.21
C ASP A 278 2.62 -1.97 -36.38
N ILE A 279 3.34 -2.70 -35.53
CA ILE A 279 4.40 -2.17 -34.64
C ILE A 279 5.50 -1.46 -35.43
N ASP A 280 5.73 -1.84 -36.69
CA ASP A 280 6.74 -1.21 -37.54
C ASP A 280 6.47 0.30 -37.73
N SER A 281 5.20 0.72 -37.61
CA SER A 281 4.81 2.14 -37.61
C SER A 281 5.10 2.89 -36.30
N LEU A 282 5.25 2.17 -35.18
CA LEU A 282 5.57 2.70 -33.83
C LEU A 282 7.07 2.73 -33.52
N VAL A 283 7.87 1.90 -34.21
CA VAL A 283 9.33 1.80 -34.02
C VAL A 283 10.07 3.03 -34.56
N VAL A 284 9.58 3.63 -35.63
CA VAL A 284 10.21 4.78 -36.30
C VAL A 284 10.33 6.01 -35.37
N PRO A 285 9.33 6.36 -34.54
CA PRO A 285 9.49 7.44 -33.55
C PRO A 285 10.20 7.06 -32.24
N ALA A 286 10.36 5.76 -31.92
CA ALA A 286 10.76 5.31 -30.57
C ALA A 286 12.27 5.08 -30.34
N GLY A 287 13.11 5.29 -31.36
CA GLY A 287 14.58 5.27 -31.23
C GLY A 287 15.23 3.87 -31.32
N PRO A 288 16.56 3.78 -31.19
CA PRO A 288 17.34 2.56 -31.46
C PRO A 288 17.08 1.42 -30.47
N GLU A 289 16.67 1.71 -29.24
CA GLU A 289 16.36 0.69 -28.23
C GLU A 289 15.06 -0.05 -28.53
N ALA A 290 14.02 0.67 -28.97
CA ALA A 290 12.77 0.07 -29.42
C ALA A 290 12.99 -0.89 -30.61
N ARG A 291 13.94 -0.56 -31.49
CA ARG A 291 14.29 -1.42 -32.63
C ARG A 291 14.95 -2.72 -32.18
N LYS A 292 15.84 -2.66 -31.17
CA LYS A 292 16.42 -3.87 -30.56
C LYS A 292 15.33 -4.74 -29.96
N ILE A 293 14.40 -4.17 -29.18
CA ILE A 293 13.28 -4.92 -28.59
C ILE A 293 12.48 -5.64 -29.68
N VAL A 294 12.12 -4.95 -30.78
CA VAL A 294 11.37 -5.55 -31.89
C VAL A 294 12.13 -6.67 -32.60
N ASP A 295 13.44 -6.53 -32.79
CA ASP A 295 14.27 -7.60 -33.33
C ASP A 295 14.27 -8.85 -32.43
N HIS A 296 14.20 -8.65 -31.10
CA HIS A 296 14.12 -9.75 -30.14
C HIS A 296 12.72 -10.38 -30.09
N LEU A 297 11.65 -9.58 -30.25
CA LEU A 297 10.27 -10.08 -30.41
C LEU A 297 10.13 -11.01 -31.61
N ASN A 298 10.78 -10.66 -32.74
CA ASN A 298 10.76 -11.49 -33.95
C ASN A 298 11.48 -12.84 -33.77
N ARG A 299 12.43 -12.92 -32.84
CA ARG A 299 13.20 -14.14 -32.53
C ARG A 299 12.51 -15.05 -31.51
N ARG A 300 11.35 -14.66 -30.97
CA ARG A 300 10.66 -15.38 -29.88
C ARG A 300 11.59 -15.67 -28.70
N LEU A 301 12.36 -14.67 -28.29
CA LEU A 301 13.17 -14.76 -27.08
C LEU A 301 12.28 -14.64 -25.85
N THR A 302 12.71 -15.26 -24.75
CA THR A 302 12.03 -15.12 -23.47
C THR A 302 12.21 -13.70 -22.93
N VAL A 303 11.34 -13.27 -22.02
CA VAL A 303 11.52 -12.01 -21.27
C VAL A 303 12.89 -12.00 -20.60
N PHE A 304 13.34 -13.13 -20.03
CA PHE A 304 14.66 -13.26 -19.44
C PHE A 304 15.81 -12.98 -20.43
N ASP A 305 15.75 -13.56 -21.62
CA ASP A 305 16.76 -13.33 -22.67
C ASP A 305 16.77 -11.86 -23.10
N LEU A 306 15.60 -11.24 -23.21
CA LEU A 306 15.47 -9.84 -23.58
C LEU A 306 16.07 -8.90 -22.52
N VAL A 307 15.80 -9.17 -21.24
CA VAL A 307 16.35 -8.42 -20.10
C VAL A 307 17.87 -8.54 -20.04
N ARG A 308 18.39 -9.76 -20.23
CA ARG A 308 19.83 -10.03 -20.24
C ARG A 308 20.52 -9.35 -21.41
N ASP A 309 19.98 -9.48 -22.62
CA ASP A 309 20.62 -9.00 -23.84
C ASP A 309 20.57 -7.46 -23.97
N LEU A 310 19.59 -6.82 -23.31
CA LEU A 310 19.48 -5.37 -23.21
C LEU A 310 20.16 -4.78 -21.97
N ASP A 311 20.75 -5.61 -21.10
CA ASP A 311 21.34 -5.24 -19.81
C ASP A 311 20.38 -4.39 -18.96
N LEU A 312 19.08 -4.70 -19.03
CA LEU A 312 18.06 -3.93 -18.34
C LEU A 312 18.07 -4.28 -16.86
N LYS A 313 18.22 -3.26 -16.03
CA LYS A 313 18.10 -3.41 -14.57
C LYS A 313 16.65 -3.73 -14.20
N PRO A 314 16.40 -4.42 -13.06
CA PRO A 314 15.05 -4.82 -12.65
C PRO A 314 13.99 -3.69 -12.67
N TRP A 315 14.39 -2.45 -12.36
CA TRP A 315 13.53 -1.26 -12.38
C TRP A 315 13.32 -0.63 -13.76
N GLN A 316 14.03 -1.08 -14.80
CA GLN A 316 13.95 -0.52 -16.15
C GLN A 316 13.03 -1.30 -17.08
N TRP A 317 12.84 -2.60 -16.86
CA TRP A 317 12.10 -3.47 -17.78
C TRP A 317 10.82 -4.05 -17.21
N ALA A 318 10.71 -4.16 -15.89
CA ALA A 318 9.43 -4.28 -15.24
C ALA A 318 8.96 -2.84 -15.05
N PRO A 319 8.24 -2.25 -16.04
CA PRO A 319 7.79 -0.86 -15.97
C PRO A 319 7.07 -0.59 -14.66
#